data_AF-A0A531KDH3-F1
#
_entry.id   AF-A0A531KDH3-F1
#
_cell.length_a   1.000
_cell.length_b   1.000
_cell.length_c   1.000
_cell.angle_alpha   90.00
_cell.angle_beta   90.00
_cell.angle_gamma   90.00
#
_symmetry.space_group_name_H-M   'P 1'
#
loop_
_entity.id
_entity.type
_entity.pdbx_description
1 polymer ?
#
loop_
_entity_poly.entity_id
_entity_poly.type
_entity_poly.pdbx_seq_one_letter_code
_entity_poly.pdbx_strand_id
1 'polypeptide(L)'
;PELRALNAQLAGSRERITGELRRIASSLQVDLRRAVQLEQDLASRLAQLKVRSGDVNSDLVTLRELEREAAAKRSVYEQYLLRARETGEQKDINTANINVISKAFAPLEPNGPSRAVTVLAGLLAGLASGVGLGAMRGAYAS
;
A
#
# COMPACT_ATOMS: atom_id res chain seq x y z
N PRO A 1 50.05 75.29 55.74
CA PRO A 1 50.27 73.86 56.06
C PRO A 1 49.07 72.99 55.64
N GLU A 2 47.84 73.42 55.95
CA GLU A 2 46.60 72.71 55.59
C GLU A 2 46.39 72.49 54.09
N LEU A 3 46.69 73.49 53.23
CA LEU A 3 46.54 73.35 51.78
C LEU A 3 47.41 72.23 51.18
N ARG A 4 48.61 71.99 51.74
CA ARG A 4 49.48 70.89 51.30
C ARG A 4 48.90 69.53 51.70
N ALA A 5 48.33 69.44 52.90
CA ALA A 5 47.67 68.22 53.36
C ALA A 5 46.40 67.90 52.55
N LEU A 6 45.60 68.92 52.22
CA LEU A 6 44.40 68.76 51.38
C LEU A 6 44.75 68.30 49.96
N ASN A 7 45.79 68.89 49.35
CA ASN A 7 46.26 68.45 48.03
C ASN A 7 46.80 67.02 48.04
N ALA A 8 47.48 66.61 49.10
CA ALA A 8 47.95 65.22 49.27
C ALA A 8 46.78 64.24 49.42
N GLN A 9 45.74 64.60 50.19
CA GLN A 9 44.52 63.79 50.30
C GLN A 9 43.78 63.66 48.96
N LEU A 10 43.74 64.75 48.18
CA LEU A 10 43.09 64.76 46.87
C LEU A 10 43.87 63.90 45.85
N ALA A 11 45.20 63.99 45.85
CA ALA A 11 46.07 63.12 45.05
C ALA A 11 45.90 61.64 45.40
N GLY A 12 45.95 61.30 46.70
CA GLY A 12 45.75 59.92 47.17
C GLY A 12 44.33 59.39 46.90
N SER A 13 43.32 60.26 46.83
CA SER A 13 41.96 59.86 46.44
C SER A 13 41.86 59.59 44.93
N ARG A 14 42.49 60.43 44.10
CA ARG A 14 42.57 60.20 42.64
C ARG A 14 43.32 58.91 42.29
N GLU A 15 44.40 58.62 43.01
CA GLU A 15 45.15 57.38 42.81
C GLU A 15 44.30 56.15 43.14
N ARG A 16 43.59 56.17 44.28
CA ARG A 16 42.65 55.11 44.66
C ARG A 16 41.54 54.92 43.62
N ILE A 17 40.92 56.00 43.15
CA ILE A 17 39.89 55.94 42.09
C ILE A 17 40.46 55.30 40.82
N THR A 18 41.67 55.70 40.40
CA THR A 18 42.30 55.15 39.19
C THR A 18 42.63 53.66 39.37
N GLY A 19 43.06 53.25 40.56
CA GLY A 19 43.27 51.86 40.91
C GLY A 19 41.99 51.03 40.82
N GLU A 20 40.89 51.52 41.40
CA GLU A 20 39.59 50.85 41.33
C GLU A 20 39.05 50.76 39.91
N LEU A 21 39.19 51.81 39.08
CA LEU A 21 38.78 51.77 37.67
C LEU A 21 39.55 50.71 36.88
N ARG A 22 40.87 50.58 37.10
CA ARG A 22 41.66 49.51 36.46
C ARG A 22 41.21 48.12 36.94
N ARG A 23 40.95 47.96 38.24
CA ARG A 23 40.46 46.70 38.82
C ARG A 23 39.12 46.31 38.19
N ILE A 24 38.16 47.24 38.12
CA ILE A 24 36.85 47.01 37.49
C ILE A 24 37.00 46.67 36.00
N ALA A 25 37.80 47.43 35.24
CA ALA A 25 38.04 47.16 33.83
C ALA A 25 38.63 45.76 33.60
N SER A 26 39.59 45.35 34.44
CA SER A 26 40.17 44.00 34.37
C SER A 26 39.14 42.91 34.68
N SER A 27 38.28 43.11 35.68
CA SER A 27 37.19 42.18 36.01
C SER A 27 36.21 42.04 34.85
N LEU A 28 35.73 43.16 34.29
CA LEU A 28 34.81 43.15 33.16
C LEU A 28 35.40 42.46 31.93
N GLN A 29 36.71 42.62 31.69
CA GLN A 29 37.37 41.93 30.59
C GLN A 29 37.44 40.41 30.81
N VAL A 30 37.65 39.96 32.05
CA VAL A 30 37.62 38.53 32.41
C VAL A 30 36.19 37.98 32.28
N ASP A 31 35.20 38.71 32.75
CA ASP A 31 33.79 38.31 32.67
C ASP A 31 33.31 38.23 31.21
N LEU A 32 33.70 39.19 30.37
CA LEU A 32 33.41 39.16 28.94
C LEU A 32 34.04 37.93 28.27
N ARG A 33 35.32 37.64 28.55
CA ARG A 33 35.99 36.45 27.99
C ARG A 33 35.28 35.17 28.42
N ARG A 34 34.86 35.08 29.68
CA ARG A 34 34.09 33.93 30.19
C ARG A 34 32.74 33.80 29.50
N ALA A 35 32.01 34.91 29.32
CA ALA A 35 30.72 34.92 28.65
C ALA A 35 30.83 34.47 27.19
N VAL A 36 31.83 34.97 26.45
CA VAL A 36 32.10 34.56 25.06
C VAL A 36 32.47 33.07 24.98
N GLN A 37 33.29 32.57 25.90
CA GLN A 37 33.63 31.14 25.95
C GLN A 37 32.41 30.27 26.23
N LEU A 38 31.54 30.69 27.16
CA LEU A 38 30.29 30.00 27.46
C LEU A 38 29.36 29.98 26.25
N GLU A 39 29.22 31.11 25.56
CA GLU A 39 28.42 31.23 24.34
C GLU A 39 28.94 30.26 23.25
N GLN A 40 30.25 30.21 23.03
CA GLN A 40 30.87 29.30 22.07
C GLN A 40 30.65 27.82 22.43
N ASP A 41 30.79 27.45 23.71
CA ASP A 41 30.52 26.09 24.18
C ASP A 41 29.04 25.72 23.97
N LEU A 42 28.12 26.61 24.34
CA LEU A 42 26.69 26.40 24.14
C LEU A 42 26.32 26.29 22.66
N ALA A 43 26.90 27.13 21.79
CA ALA A 43 26.69 27.08 20.35
C ALA A 43 27.19 25.74 19.76
N SER A 44 28.36 25.28 20.19
CA SER A 44 28.92 23.98 19.78
C SER A 44 28.02 22.81 20.22
N ARG A 45 27.59 22.81 21.49
CA ARG A 45 26.66 21.79 22.01
C ARG A 45 25.33 21.80 21.28
N LEU A 46 24.79 22.97 20.97
CA LEU A 46 23.54 23.12 20.21
C LEU A 46 23.69 22.57 18.79
N ALA A 47 24.82 22.83 18.12
CA ALA A 47 25.08 22.29 16.79
C ALA A 47 25.15 20.75 16.81
N GLN A 48 25.85 20.18 17.80
CA GLN A 48 25.92 18.72 17.98
C GLN A 48 24.55 18.10 18.27
N LEU A 49 23.74 18.73 19.12
CA LEU A 49 22.38 18.27 19.42
C LEU A 49 21.47 18.34 18.19
N LYS A 50 21.60 19.38 17.36
CA LYS A 50 20.84 19.48 16.10
C LYS A 50 21.19 18.36 15.12
N VAL A 51 22.48 18.05 14.96
CA VAL A 51 22.91 16.93 14.11
C VAL A 51 22.34 15.61 14.62
N ARG A 52 22.54 15.30 15.92
CA ARG A 52 21.99 14.08 16.53
C ARG A 52 20.46 14.00 16.41
N SER A 53 19.75 15.12 16.58
CA SER A 53 18.29 15.16 16.41
C SER A 53 17.87 14.90 14.96
N GLY A 54 18.65 15.38 13.98
CA GLY A 54 18.45 15.08 12.57
C GLY A 54 18.65 13.59 12.28
N ASP A 55 19.71 13.01 12.81
CA ASP A 55 20.02 11.58 12.68
C ASP A 55 18.91 10.71 13.30
N VAL A 56 18.48 11.03 14.53
CA VAL A 56 17.36 10.34 15.20
C VAL A 56 16.07 10.39 14.37
N ASN A 57 15.78 11.52 13.72
CA ASN A 57 14.60 11.62 12.86
C ASN A 57 14.73 10.73 11.62
N SER A 58 15.92 10.66 11.01
CA SER A 58 16.20 9.76 9.89
C SER A 58 16.06 8.28 10.29
N ASP A 59 16.58 7.91 11.47
CA ASP A 59 16.48 6.56 12.01
C ASP A 59 15.02 6.17 12.27
N LEU A 60 14.20 7.08 12.80
CA LEU A 60 12.76 6.85 13.01
C LEU A 60 11.99 6.71 11.70
N VAL A 61 12.36 7.45 10.65
CA VAL A 61 11.77 7.28 9.31
C VAL A 61 12.11 5.90 8.76
N THR A 62 13.37 5.50 8.85
CA THR A 62 13.87 4.18 8.42
C THR A 62 13.17 3.06 9.20
N LEU A 63 13.03 3.20 10.51
CA LEU A 63 12.31 2.24 11.37
C LEU A 63 10.86 2.07 10.90
N ARG A 64 10.13 3.16 10.67
CA ARG A 64 8.73 3.11 10.19
C ARG A 64 8.61 2.51 8.79
N GLU A 65 9.61 2.68 7.94
CA GLU A 65 9.67 2.01 6.64
C GLU A 65 9.82 0.50 6.79
N LEU A 66 10.79 0.04 7.59
CA LEU A 66 11.02 -1.37 7.88
C LEU A 66 9.80 -2.04 8.54
N GLU A 67 9.15 -1.36 9.48
CA GLU A 67 7.91 -1.85 10.11
C GLU A 67 6.78 -2.03 9.09
N ARG A 68 6.62 -1.08 8.15
CA ARG A 68 5.62 -1.19 7.08
C ARG A 68 5.95 -2.31 6.11
N GLU A 69 7.22 -2.49 5.75
CA GLU A 69 7.66 -3.59 4.90
C GLU A 69 7.40 -4.95 5.56
N ALA A 70 7.74 -5.08 6.85
CA ALA A 70 7.48 -6.28 7.63
C ALA A 70 5.97 -6.58 7.73
N ALA A 71 5.14 -5.57 7.98
CA ALA A 71 3.68 -5.71 8.01
C ALA A 71 3.11 -6.14 6.64
N ALA A 72 3.59 -5.57 5.54
CA ALA A 72 3.18 -5.97 4.19
C ALA A 72 3.57 -7.41 3.87
N LYS A 73 4.82 -7.80 4.16
CA LYS A 73 5.31 -9.19 3.99
C LYS A 73 4.50 -10.17 4.82
N ARG A 74 4.19 -9.81 6.07
CA ARG A 74 3.33 -10.61 6.94
C ARG A 74 1.94 -10.79 6.36
N SER A 75 1.31 -9.71 5.87
CA SER A 75 -0.01 -9.78 5.26
C SER A 75 -0.04 -10.71 4.04
N VAL A 76 0.95 -10.60 3.14
CA VAL A 76 1.08 -11.50 1.97
C VAL A 76 1.28 -12.95 2.41
N TYR A 77 2.12 -13.19 3.42
CA TYR A 77 2.35 -14.54 3.95
C TYR A 77 1.09 -15.14 4.57
N GLU A 78 0.33 -14.37 5.35
CA GLU A 78 -0.94 -14.79 5.94
C GLU A 78 -1.98 -15.13 4.85
N GLN A 79 -2.08 -14.31 3.80
CA GLN A 79 -2.94 -14.59 2.65
C GLN A 79 -2.52 -15.86 1.90
N TYR A 80 -1.22 -16.08 1.71
CA TYR A 80 -0.70 -17.28 1.08
C TYR A 80 -1.05 -18.53 1.91
N LEU A 81 -0.85 -18.49 3.23
CA LEU A 81 -1.21 -19.59 4.12
C LEU A 81 -2.71 -19.87 4.10
N LEU A 82 -3.55 -18.84 4.08
CA LEU A 82 -5.00 -18.99 3.96
C LEU A 82 -5.37 -19.70 2.66
N ARG A 83 -4.85 -19.23 1.53
CA ARG A 83 -5.14 -19.81 0.21
C ARG A 83 -4.60 -21.23 0.05
N ALA A 84 -3.45 -21.54 0.67
CA ALA A 84 -2.91 -22.89 0.72
C ALA A 84 -3.84 -23.85 1.48
N ARG A 85 -4.42 -23.41 2.60
CA ARG A 85 -5.45 -24.19 3.34
C ARG A 85 -6.71 -24.39 2.51
N GLU A 86 -7.26 -23.31 1.92
CA GLU A 86 -8.46 -23.39 1.06
C GLU A 86 -8.26 -24.38 -0.09
N THR A 87 -7.11 -24.34 -0.77
CA THR A 87 -6.81 -25.24 -1.90
C THR A 87 -6.58 -26.68 -1.44
N GLY A 88 -5.98 -26.87 -0.26
CA GLY A 88 -5.80 -28.19 0.35
C GLY A 88 -7.14 -28.86 0.64
N GLU A 89 -8.03 -28.17 1.36
CA GLU A 89 -9.38 -28.65 1.65
C GLU A 89 -10.18 -28.91 0.35
N GLN A 90 -10.03 -28.04 -0.66
CA GLN A 90 -10.72 -28.20 -1.94
C GLN A 90 -10.24 -29.42 -2.74
N LYS A 91 -9.01 -29.90 -2.50
CA LYS A 91 -8.49 -31.14 -3.11
C LYS A 91 -9.09 -32.40 -2.49
N ASP A 92 -9.46 -32.34 -1.20
CA ASP A 92 -10.14 -33.43 -0.49
C ASP A 92 -11.66 -33.48 -0.80
N ILE A 93 -12.23 -32.38 -1.32
CA ILE A 93 -13.59 -32.37 -1.86
C ILE A 93 -13.60 -33.04 -3.24
N ASN A 94 -13.89 -34.34 -3.27
CA ASN A 94 -14.14 -35.08 -4.50
C ASN A 94 -15.36 -34.48 -5.25
N THR A 95 -15.10 -33.64 -6.25
CA THR A 95 -16.14 -33.06 -7.12
C THR A 95 -16.75 -34.08 -8.09
N ALA A 96 -16.17 -35.27 -8.24
CA ALA A 96 -16.70 -36.33 -9.09
C ALA A 96 -17.67 -37.19 -8.29
N ASN A 97 -18.83 -36.62 -7.94
CA ASN A 97 -19.97 -37.39 -7.43
C ASN A 97 -20.74 -38.06 -8.58
N ILE A 98 -20.02 -38.76 -9.47
CA ILE A 98 -20.58 -39.36 -10.69
C ILE A 98 -20.35 -40.87 -10.63
N ASN A 99 -21.43 -41.62 -10.41
CA ASN A 99 -21.43 -43.07 -10.53
C ASN A 99 -22.01 -43.45 -11.90
N VAL A 100 -21.24 -44.19 -12.70
CA VAL A 100 -21.70 -44.70 -14.00
C VAL A 100 -22.57 -45.94 -13.73
N ILE A 101 -23.89 -45.76 -13.69
CA ILE A 101 -24.86 -46.83 -13.38
C ILE A 101 -24.98 -47.83 -14.55
N SER A 102 -24.81 -47.37 -15.80
CA SER A 102 -24.76 -48.25 -16.97
C SER A 102 -24.09 -47.59 -18.17
N LYS A 103 -23.54 -48.40 -19.07
CA LYS A 103 -22.92 -47.96 -20.32
C LYS A 103 -24.01 -47.54 -21.30
N ALA A 104 -23.81 -46.45 -22.04
CA ALA A 104 -24.76 -46.03 -23.06
C ALA A 104 -24.83 -47.09 -24.19
N PHE A 105 -26.04 -47.60 -24.48
CA PHE A 105 -26.30 -48.52 -25.59
C PHE A 105 -26.87 -47.73 -26.78
N ALA A 106 -26.45 -48.10 -27.99
CA ALA A 106 -27.05 -47.57 -29.20
C ALA A 106 -28.52 -48.02 -29.31
N PRO A 107 -29.45 -47.15 -29.75
CA PRO A 107 -30.87 -47.50 -29.84
C PRO A 107 -31.07 -48.65 -30.82
N LEU A 108 -31.73 -49.71 -30.36
CA LEU A 108 -32.06 -50.89 -31.17
C LEU A 108 -33.10 -50.58 -32.24
N GLU A 109 -33.94 -49.58 -32.00
CA GLU A 109 -34.97 -49.12 -32.93
C GLU A 109 -34.77 -47.63 -33.24
N PRO A 110 -34.92 -47.23 -34.51
CA PRO A 110 -34.85 -45.83 -34.87
C PRO A 110 -36.03 -45.08 -34.23
N ASN A 111 -35.73 -44.03 -33.46
CA ASN A 111 -36.74 -43.10 -32.96
C ASN A 111 -37.20 -42.21 -34.11
N GLY A 112 -38.30 -42.59 -34.76
CA GLY A 112 -38.91 -41.84 -35.87
C GLY A 112 -40.17 -42.52 -36.39
N PRO A 113 -40.96 -41.83 -37.23
CA PRO A 113 -42.17 -42.43 -37.81
C PRO A 113 -41.82 -43.70 -38.58
N SER A 114 -42.66 -44.74 -38.45
CA SER A 114 -42.40 -46.01 -39.12
C SER A 114 -42.33 -45.80 -40.64
N ARG A 115 -41.41 -46.51 -41.30
CA ARG A 115 -41.24 -46.42 -42.76
C ARG A 115 -42.56 -46.64 -43.50
N ALA A 116 -43.41 -47.53 -42.99
CA ALA A 116 -44.74 -47.80 -43.53
C ALA A 116 -45.64 -46.56 -43.51
N VAL A 117 -45.67 -45.81 -42.40
CA VAL A 117 -46.47 -44.59 -42.28
C VAL A 117 -45.99 -43.52 -43.26
N THR A 118 -44.67 -43.33 -43.38
CA THR A 118 -44.09 -42.36 -44.33
C THR A 118 -44.44 -42.71 -45.79
N VAL A 119 -44.36 -43.98 -46.16
CA VAL A 119 -44.72 -44.45 -47.51
C VAL A 119 -46.21 -44.28 -47.77
N LEU A 120 -47.08 -44.65 -46.83
CA LEU A 120 -48.52 -44.50 -46.98
C LEU A 120 -48.94 -43.04 -47.13
N ALA A 121 -48.39 -42.16 -46.30
CA ALA A 121 -48.66 -40.73 -46.35
C ALA A 121 -48.22 -40.13 -47.70
N GLY A 122 -47.04 -40.51 -48.20
CA GLY A 122 -46.54 -40.09 -49.51
C GLY A 122 -47.42 -40.58 -50.66
N LEU A 123 -47.87 -41.84 -50.61
CA LEU A 123 -48.76 -42.42 -51.61
C LEU A 123 -50.10 -41.66 -51.66
N LEU A 124 -50.73 -41.45 -50.50
CA LEU A 124 -52.01 -40.75 -50.39
C LEU A 124 -51.91 -39.30 -50.86
N ALA A 125 -50.86 -38.58 -50.43
CA ALA A 125 -50.62 -37.21 -50.86
C ALA A 125 -50.37 -37.11 -52.38
N GLY A 126 -49.61 -38.06 -52.93
CA GLY A 126 -49.34 -38.14 -54.38
C GLY A 126 -50.59 -38.44 -55.19
N LEU A 127 -51.42 -39.39 -54.75
CA LEU A 127 -52.70 -39.72 -55.39
C LEU A 127 -53.67 -38.54 -55.34
N ALA A 128 -53.84 -37.92 -54.17
CA ALA A 128 -54.71 -36.75 -54.01
C ALA A 128 -54.27 -35.59 -54.90
N SER A 129 -52.96 -35.31 -54.95
CA SER A 129 -52.39 -34.27 -55.80
C SER A 129 -52.55 -34.60 -57.29
N GLY A 130 -52.33 -35.85 -57.69
CA GLY A 130 -52.47 -36.31 -59.08
C GLY A 130 -53.92 -36.24 -59.58
N VAL A 131 -54.87 -36.71 -58.77
CA VAL A 131 -56.31 -36.59 -59.07
C VAL A 131 -56.72 -35.12 -59.12
N GLY A 132 -56.28 -34.30 -58.17
CA GLY A 132 -56.57 -32.87 -58.14
C GLY A 132 -56.08 -32.14 -59.39
N LEU A 133 -54.82 -32.36 -59.77
CA LEU A 133 -54.24 -31.78 -60.99
C LEU A 133 -54.90 -32.31 -62.26
N GLY A 134 -55.22 -33.61 -62.32
CA GLY A 134 -55.92 -34.21 -63.44
C GLY A 134 -57.33 -33.66 -63.62
N ALA A 135 -58.09 -33.53 -62.53
CA ALA A 135 -59.43 -32.95 -62.53
C ALA A 135 -59.41 -31.47 -62.95
N MET A 136 -58.46 -30.69 -62.44
CA MET A 136 -58.27 -29.30 -62.88
C MET A 136 -57.97 -29.25 -64.38
N ARG A 137 -57.02 -30.03 -64.88
CA ARG A 137 -56.67 -30.05 -66.31
C ARG A 137 -57.85 -30.47 -67.19
N GLY A 138 -58.66 -31.44 -66.74
CA GLY A 138 -59.87 -31.86 -67.44
C GLY A 138 -60.94 -30.76 -67.49
N ALA A 139 -61.14 -30.02 -66.41
CA ALA A 139 -62.09 -28.91 -66.36
C ALA A 139 -61.72 -27.71 -67.23
N TYR A 140 -60.43 -27.51 -67.56
CA TYR A 140 -59.99 -26.47 -68.50
C TYR A 140 -59.98 -26.94 -69.97
N ALA A 141 -60.19 -28.23 -70.24
CA ALA A 141 -60.16 -28.83 -71.58
C ALA A 141 -61.58 -29.18 -72.12
N SER A 142 -62.62 -28.89 -71.34
CA SER A 142 -64.04 -28.86 -71.75
C SER A 142 -64.52 -27.43 -71.86
#